data_AF-A0A1X7G922-F1
#
_entry.id   AF-A0A1X7G922-F1
#
_cell.length_a   1.000
_cell.length_b   1.000
_cell.length_c   1.000
_cell.angle_alpha   90.00
_cell.angle_beta   90.00
_cell.angle_gamma   90.00
#
_symmetry.space_group_name_H-M   'P 1'
#
loop_
_entity.id
_entity.type
_entity.pdbx_description
1 polymer ?
#
loop_
_entity_poly.entity_id
_entity_poly.type
_entity_poly.pdbx_seq_one_letter_code
_entity_poly.pdbx_strand_id
1 'polypeptide(L)'
;MRLSLDLSLTSILNLNKGGGGGSWWTSSAFDADYANSRFIFDGQAYDNEAAFNTAAGISVSGIARTVGPFDISGNLLTNGDPVADLTGWTAQNSALLSAVDGELVLDGNGGNNPTGYHAVTTELSHAYRYGGTYRRGTTGSGVIVLATIANPSTANGATVTNNTSSDVTGDNTFGAEGTTSNIGLRIGANGATGTAICGPFFCYECIPFDGFTPASLAARIAFTTPASLAGDQAVFEGCGNSKSATVRNKITANLRASDNHLIVTVTFGNSAAASLDMGVVSLGASHVLEISNATNRFMARLDDGGIVGDTVGTMPGIGIIYIGRSSTGQTWTGTIERVTVWAGEHVPTNAISMEGDSYPAGANGVSGAGSLSTILGKPVFVTASGGSTLAQQVARVQANPELYRGVFVHIDGDNNGYGSLETDMGLYADMIEAIGHNRFIIVPPMQRANKTTEANAATLALSNALLAAYPNNTVDGQALLAAHATSPGDDAAVAAGQIPPSLLQVDETHLTSDGMNYLMQGPADIITDRGW
;
A
#
# COMPACT_ATOMS: atom_id res chain seq x y z
N MET A 1 -46.36 -1.91 39.42
CA MET A 1 -45.35 -2.79 38.81
C MET A 1 -44.16 -1.90 38.46
N ARG A 2 -43.16 -1.82 39.35
CA ARG A 2 -41.92 -1.06 39.11
C ARG A 2 -40.87 -2.07 38.68
N LEU A 3 -40.42 -2.01 37.43
CA LEU A 3 -39.25 -2.77 36.99
C LEU A 3 -38.01 -1.99 37.42
N SER A 4 -37.29 -2.51 38.41
CA SER A 4 -35.93 -2.12 38.73
C SER A 4 -34.99 -2.83 37.76
N LEU A 5 -34.36 -2.09 36.86
CA LEU A 5 -33.24 -2.59 36.08
C LEU A 5 -31.98 -2.42 36.93
N ASP A 6 -31.47 -3.55 37.44
CA ASP A 6 -30.24 -3.64 38.20
C ASP A 6 -29.06 -3.64 37.21
N LEU A 7 -28.51 -2.44 36.94
CA LEU A 7 -27.28 -2.29 36.15
C LEU A 7 -26.09 -2.44 37.12
N SER A 8 -25.51 -3.64 37.15
CA SER A 8 -24.29 -3.92 37.91
C SER A 8 -23.15 -3.00 37.47
N LEU A 9 -22.55 -2.34 38.46
CA LEU A 9 -21.52 -1.31 38.41
C LEU A 9 -20.13 -1.76 37.88
N THR A 10 -20.05 -2.82 37.08
CA THR A 10 -18.80 -3.39 36.56
C THR A 10 -18.48 -3.03 35.11
N SER A 11 -19.34 -2.28 34.42
CA SER A 11 -19.11 -1.84 33.01
C SER A 11 -18.73 -0.36 32.85
N ILE A 12 -18.60 0.41 33.95
CA ILE A 12 -18.42 1.87 33.90
C ILE A 12 -16.95 2.30 34.09
N LEU A 13 -16.00 1.37 34.21
CA LEU A 13 -14.57 1.67 34.41
C LEU A 13 -13.70 1.64 33.14
N ASN A 14 -14.29 1.60 31.94
CA ASN A 14 -13.55 1.77 30.67
C ASN A 14 -13.86 3.06 29.89
N LEU A 15 -14.59 4.01 30.50
CA LEU A 15 -14.95 5.29 29.87
C LEU A 15 -14.29 6.47 30.58
N ASN A 16 -12.97 6.46 30.61
CA ASN A 16 -12.17 7.66 30.87
C ASN A 16 -10.92 7.68 29.96
N LYS A 17 -11.15 7.57 28.64
CA LYS A 17 -10.23 8.14 27.65
C LYS A 17 -10.64 9.62 27.50
N GLY A 18 -10.01 10.49 28.28
CA GLY A 18 -10.28 11.92 28.28
C GLY A 18 -9.85 12.57 26.96
N GLY A 19 -10.71 13.46 26.45
CA GLY A 19 -10.42 14.46 25.43
C GLY A 19 -11.04 14.16 24.06
N GLY A 20 -12.10 14.89 23.71
CA GLY A 20 -12.88 14.68 22.49
C GLY A 20 -12.07 14.85 21.20
N GLY A 21 -12.35 13.94 20.26
CA GLY A 21 -11.80 13.92 18.91
C GLY A 21 -11.67 12.49 18.38
N GLY A 22 -12.73 11.95 17.78
CA GLY A 22 -12.72 10.91 16.73
C GLY A 22 -12.18 9.50 17.02
N SER A 23 -12.70 8.54 16.26
CA SER A 23 -12.40 7.10 16.22
C SER A 23 -11.11 6.72 15.45
N TRP A 24 -10.03 7.50 15.50
CA TRP A 24 -8.86 7.31 14.62
C TRP A 24 -7.76 6.41 15.22
N TRP A 25 -7.85 6.11 16.51
CA TRP A 25 -6.97 5.13 17.19
C TRP A 25 -7.46 3.68 17.03
N THR A 26 -8.64 3.46 16.46
CA THR A 26 -9.25 2.13 16.33
C THR A 26 -8.90 1.42 15.02
N SER A 27 -8.11 2.03 14.12
CA SER A 27 -7.71 1.44 12.83
C SER A 27 -6.26 0.97 12.75
N SER A 28 -5.43 1.21 13.77
CA SER A 28 -4.06 0.65 13.80
C SER A 28 -4.13 -0.84 14.12
N ALA A 29 -3.59 -1.68 13.24
CA ALA A 29 -3.50 -3.13 13.48
C ALA A 29 -2.35 -3.47 14.44
N PHE A 30 -1.33 -2.62 14.48
CA PHE A 30 -0.16 -2.74 15.34
C PHE A 30 0.26 -1.35 15.83
N ASP A 31 0.45 -1.16 17.13
CA ASP A 31 0.98 0.09 17.70
C ASP A 31 1.85 -0.20 18.92
N ALA A 32 3.14 0.11 18.81
CA ALA A 32 4.13 -0.05 19.86
C ALA A 32 4.76 1.31 20.18
N ASP A 33 4.32 1.94 21.26
CA ASP A 33 4.88 3.17 21.83
C ASP A 33 5.83 2.81 22.97
N TYR A 34 7.08 2.50 22.59
CA TYR A 34 8.15 2.10 23.50
C TYR A 34 8.49 3.21 24.50
N ALA A 35 8.42 4.48 24.06
CA ALA A 35 8.72 5.63 24.92
C ALA A 35 7.77 5.75 26.12
N ASN A 36 6.49 5.37 25.93
CA ASN A 36 5.47 5.45 26.98
C ASN A 36 5.01 4.09 27.52
N SER A 37 5.63 2.99 27.09
CA SER A 37 5.22 1.62 27.43
C SER A 37 3.75 1.33 27.14
N ARG A 38 3.27 1.76 25.96
CA ARG A 38 1.89 1.50 25.51
C ARG A 38 1.93 0.61 24.27
N PHE A 39 1.17 -0.49 24.31
CA PHE A 39 1.21 -1.51 23.28
C PHE A 39 -0.20 -1.93 22.91
N ILE A 40 -0.52 -1.91 21.62
CA ILE A 40 -1.80 -2.32 21.07
C ILE A 40 -1.55 -3.25 19.89
N PHE A 41 -2.22 -4.40 19.88
CA PHE A 41 -2.23 -5.34 18.77
C PHE A 41 -3.63 -5.91 18.62
N ASP A 42 -4.14 -5.95 17.39
CA ASP A 42 -5.50 -6.45 17.08
C ASP A 42 -6.59 -5.80 17.97
N GLY A 43 -6.51 -4.48 18.12
CA GLY A 43 -7.43 -3.70 18.96
C GLY A 43 -7.33 -3.94 20.48
N GLN A 44 -6.51 -4.88 20.94
CA GLN A 44 -6.26 -5.14 22.35
C GLN A 44 -5.04 -4.40 22.86
N ALA A 45 -5.18 -3.78 24.05
CA ALA A 45 -4.06 -3.18 24.76
C ALA A 45 -3.35 -4.22 25.63
N TYR A 46 -2.02 -4.14 25.71
CA TYR A 46 -1.19 -5.04 26.49
C TYR A 46 -0.43 -4.25 27.58
N ASP A 47 -0.35 -4.85 28.77
CA ASP A 47 0.24 -4.20 29.95
C ASP A 47 1.76 -3.99 29.85
N ASN A 48 2.44 -4.73 28.97
CA ASN A 48 3.89 -4.66 28.79
C ASN A 48 4.33 -5.21 27.42
N GLU A 49 5.57 -4.87 27.06
CA GLU A 49 6.17 -5.25 25.78
C GLU A 49 6.29 -6.77 25.59
N ALA A 50 6.57 -7.53 26.65
CA ALA A 50 6.74 -8.98 26.53
C ALA A 50 5.44 -9.69 26.17
N ALA A 51 4.32 -9.27 26.77
CA ALA A 51 2.99 -9.77 26.44
C ALA A 51 2.60 -9.40 25.01
N PHE A 52 2.84 -8.15 24.62
CA PHE A 52 2.64 -7.66 23.25
C PHE A 52 3.47 -8.46 22.23
N ASN A 53 4.77 -8.62 22.47
CA ASN A 53 5.67 -9.38 21.60
C ASN A 53 5.23 -10.83 21.45
N THR A 54 4.75 -11.45 22.53
CA THR A 54 4.23 -12.83 22.48
C THR A 54 2.96 -12.91 21.64
N ALA A 55 2.02 -11.97 21.82
CA ALA A 55 0.75 -11.96 21.11
C ALA A 55 0.92 -11.69 19.61
N ALA A 56 1.80 -10.75 19.24
CA ALA A 56 2.07 -10.37 17.86
C ALA A 56 3.15 -11.25 17.18
N GLY A 57 3.64 -12.30 17.84
CA GLY A 57 4.66 -13.20 17.28
C GLY A 57 6.02 -12.53 17.00
N ILE A 58 6.40 -11.54 17.79
CA ILE A 58 7.57 -10.69 17.56
C ILE A 58 8.83 -11.33 18.14
N SER A 59 9.85 -11.49 17.29
CA SER A 59 11.20 -11.83 17.72
C SER A 59 12.01 -10.57 18.05
N VAL A 60 12.68 -10.57 19.21
CA VAL A 60 13.41 -9.41 19.76
C VAL A 60 14.92 -9.68 19.81
N SER A 61 15.72 -8.71 19.36
CA SER A 61 17.17 -8.72 19.54
C SER A 61 17.70 -7.30 19.76
N GLY A 62 18.00 -6.94 21.02
CA GLY A 62 18.32 -5.56 21.39
C GLY A 62 17.15 -4.63 21.11
N ILE A 63 17.36 -3.56 20.34
CA ILE A 63 16.28 -2.67 19.87
C ILE A 63 15.56 -3.21 18.63
N ALA A 64 16.12 -4.23 17.98
CA ALA A 64 15.56 -4.75 16.76
C ALA A 64 14.34 -5.65 17.04
N ARG A 65 13.32 -5.54 16.19
CA ARG A 65 12.14 -6.41 16.21
C ARG A 65 11.94 -7.03 14.83
N THR A 66 11.43 -8.26 14.80
CA THR A 66 11.00 -8.95 13.58
C THR A 66 9.58 -9.44 13.81
N VAL A 67 8.64 -8.97 13.00
CA VAL A 67 7.22 -9.31 13.05
C VAL A 67 6.90 -10.22 11.87
N GLY A 68 6.30 -11.37 12.16
CA GLY A 68 5.96 -12.38 11.17
C GLY A 68 7.07 -13.39 10.85
N PRO A 69 6.80 -14.32 9.92
CA PRO A 69 5.58 -14.41 9.12
C PRO A 69 4.40 -15.05 9.87
N PHE A 70 3.19 -14.65 9.51
CA PHE A 70 1.90 -15.23 9.90
C PHE A 70 1.24 -15.85 8.65
N ASP A 71 0.91 -17.14 8.73
CA ASP A 71 0.36 -17.89 7.59
C ASP A 71 -1.18 -17.73 7.55
N ILE A 72 -1.74 -17.30 6.40
CA ILE A 72 -3.17 -16.96 6.27
C ILE A 72 -4.02 -18.03 5.58
N SER A 73 -3.38 -18.99 4.90
CA SER A 73 -4.05 -19.98 4.07
C SER A 73 -3.54 -21.40 4.33
N GLY A 74 -4.26 -22.38 3.76
CA GLY A 74 -3.82 -23.77 3.73
C GLY A 74 -2.64 -23.99 2.77
N ASN A 75 -2.00 -25.17 2.87
CA ASN A 75 -0.83 -25.49 2.05
C ASN A 75 -1.21 -25.44 0.56
N LEU A 76 -0.52 -24.58 -0.21
CA LEU A 76 -0.72 -24.41 -1.64
C LEU A 76 -0.08 -25.56 -2.45
N LEU A 77 0.77 -26.37 -1.82
CA LEU A 77 1.36 -27.55 -2.45
C LEU A 77 0.39 -28.72 -2.37
N THR A 78 0.00 -29.24 -3.53
CA THR A 78 -0.69 -30.54 -3.58
C THR A 78 0.34 -31.61 -3.23
N ASN A 79 -0.01 -32.51 -2.30
CA ASN A 79 0.89 -33.56 -1.81
C ASN A 79 2.23 -33.01 -1.30
N GLY A 80 2.20 -31.91 -0.54
CA GLY A 80 3.38 -31.35 0.13
C GLY A 80 3.68 -31.97 1.50
N ASP A 81 2.65 -32.31 2.27
CA ASP A 81 2.78 -32.86 3.63
C ASP A 81 1.65 -33.86 3.96
N PRO A 82 1.90 -35.18 3.90
CA PRO A 82 3.09 -35.84 3.35
C PRO A 82 3.10 -35.86 1.80
N VAL A 83 4.26 -36.13 1.21
CA VAL A 83 4.39 -36.38 -0.24
C VAL A 83 3.95 -37.81 -0.54
N ALA A 84 2.64 -38.01 -0.77
CA ALA A 84 2.07 -39.33 -1.02
C ALA A 84 2.35 -39.86 -2.44
N ASP A 85 2.42 -38.95 -3.42
CA ASP A 85 2.74 -39.23 -4.82
C ASP A 85 3.34 -37.97 -5.49
N LEU A 86 3.54 -38.00 -6.82
CA LEU A 86 4.13 -36.91 -7.59
C LEU A 86 3.11 -35.96 -8.24
N THR A 87 1.83 -36.02 -7.85
CA THR A 87 0.80 -35.12 -8.36
C THR A 87 1.19 -33.67 -8.08
N GLY A 88 1.18 -32.83 -9.13
CA GLY A 88 1.59 -31.42 -9.05
C GLY A 88 3.11 -31.20 -9.16
N TRP A 89 3.92 -32.25 -9.02
CA TRP A 89 5.37 -32.18 -9.10
C TRP A 89 5.90 -32.40 -10.52
N THR A 90 6.83 -31.56 -10.94
CA THR A 90 7.46 -31.60 -12.25
C THR A 90 8.98 -31.66 -12.12
N ALA A 91 9.60 -32.54 -12.90
CA ALA A 91 11.05 -32.66 -13.01
C ALA A 91 11.61 -31.77 -14.14
N GLN A 92 12.79 -31.17 -13.92
CA GLN A 92 13.51 -30.39 -14.94
C GLN A 92 15.01 -30.69 -14.90
N ASN A 93 15.72 -30.40 -16.00
CA ASN A 93 17.18 -30.50 -16.12
C ASN A 93 17.70 -31.91 -15.83
N SER A 94 17.05 -32.92 -16.42
CA SER A 94 17.35 -34.33 -16.19
C SER A 94 17.22 -34.76 -14.71
N ALA A 95 16.34 -34.09 -13.95
CA ALA A 95 15.90 -34.62 -12.66
C ALA A 95 15.03 -35.87 -12.85
N LEU A 96 15.14 -36.79 -11.90
CA LEU A 96 14.16 -37.85 -11.68
C LEU A 96 13.51 -37.62 -10.32
N LEU A 97 12.18 -37.71 -10.27
CA LEU A 97 11.42 -37.55 -9.03
C LEU A 97 10.81 -38.89 -8.61
N SER A 98 10.78 -39.12 -7.31
CA SER A 98 10.02 -40.20 -6.68
C SER A 98 9.45 -39.74 -5.35
N ALA A 99 8.36 -40.37 -4.91
CA ALA A 99 7.79 -40.22 -3.59
C ALA A 99 8.11 -41.48 -2.78
N VAL A 100 8.84 -41.35 -1.68
CA VAL A 100 9.30 -42.47 -0.85
C VAL A 100 9.01 -42.14 0.60
N ASP A 101 8.26 -42.99 1.30
CA ASP A 101 7.95 -42.86 2.73
C ASP A 101 7.42 -41.48 3.16
N GLY A 102 6.65 -40.81 2.28
CA GLY A 102 6.10 -39.48 2.52
C GLY A 102 7.03 -38.31 2.18
N GLU A 103 8.16 -38.58 1.55
CA GLU A 103 9.17 -37.59 1.15
C GLU A 103 9.29 -37.51 -0.38
N LEU A 104 9.54 -36.29 -0.87
CA LEU A 104 9.96 -36.06 -2.24
C LEU A 104 11.46 -36.36 -2.36
N VAL A 105 11.81 -37.30 -3.24
CA VAL A 105 13.18 -37.64 -3.58
C VAL A 105 13.48 -37.14 -5.00
N LEU A 106 14.52 -36.32 -5.10
CA LEU A 106 15.05 -35.75 -6.34
C LEU A 106 16.42 -36.36 -6.63
N ASP A 107 16.55 -37.11 -7.71
CA ASP A 107 17.81 -37.65 -8.21
C ASP A 107 18.30 -36.87 -9.43
N GLY A 108 19.58 -36.50 -9.41
CA GLY A 108 20.26 -35.89 -10.56
C GLY A 108 20.69 -36.93 -11.58
N ASN A 109 20.25 -36.80 -12.84
CA ASN A 109 20.64 -37.68 -13.93
C ASN A 109 21.60 -36.98 -14.92
N GLY A 110 22.68 -36.39 -14.39
CA GLY A 110 23.77 -35.80 -15.18
C GLY A 110 23.48 -34.44 -15.83
N GLY A 111 22.33 -33.82 -15.55
CA GLY A 111 21.99 -32.47 -15.99
C GLY A 111 22.60 -31.36 -15.11
N ASN A 112 22.56 -30.12 -15.60
CA ASN A 112 22.95 -28.95 -14.83
C ASN A 112 21.77 -28.50 -13.98
N ASN A 113 21.97 -28.35 -12.66
CA ASN A 113 20.92 -27.93 -11.73
C ASN A 113 19.63 -28.77 -11.84
N PRO A 114 19.67 -30.09 -11.59
CA PRO A 114 18.47 -30.92 -11.52
C PRO A 114 17.47 -30.32 -10.52
N THR A 115 16.22 -30.12 -10.95
CA THR A 115 15.17 -29.45 -10.16
C THR A 115 13.89 -30.29 -10.14
N GLY A 116 13.28 -30.43 -8.97
CA GLY A 116 11.90 -30.85 -8.78
C GLY A 116 11.08 -29.69 -8.25
N TYR A 117 9.99 -29.34 -8.91
CA TYR A 117 9.18 -28.17 -8.52
C TYR A 117 7.69 -28.42 -8.65
N HIS A 118 6.93 -27.65 -7.90
CA HIS A 118 5.47 -27.54 -7.98
C HIS A 118 5.12 -26.10 -8.32
N ALA A 119 4.37 -25.91 -9.41
CA ALA A 119 3.83 -24.60 -9.77
C ALA A 119 2.62 -24.30 -8.87
N VAL A 120 2.62 -23.14 -8.22
CA VAL A 120 1.52 -22.67 -7.37
C VAL A 120 0.98 -21.37 -7.94
N THR A 121 -0.34 -21.21 -7.90
CA THR A 121 -0.97 -19.92 -8.19
C THR A 121 -0.62 -18.94 -7.08
N THR A 122 -0.11 -17.77 -7.47
CA THR A 122 0.22 -16.68 -6.57
C THR A 122 -0.47 -15.41 -7.02
N GLU A 123 -0.54 -14.41 -6.16
CA GLU A 123 -1.07 -13.09 -6.48
C GLU A 123 0.04 -12.05 -6.41
N LEU A 124 0.05 -11.13 -7.37
CA LEU A 124 1.02 -10.04 -7.41
C LEU A 124 0.88 -9.17 -6.16
N SER A 125 1.99 -8.75 -5.55
CA SER A 125 2.00 -7.95 -4.30
C SER A 125 1.60 -8.71 -3.03
N HIS A 126 1.55 -10.05 -3.09
CA HIS A 126 1.35 -10.93 -1.93
C HIS A 126 2.66 -11.65 -1.58
N ALA A 127 2.79 -12.07 -0.33
CA ALA A 127 3.95 -12.81 0.14
C ALA A 127 3.58 -14.24 0.52
N TYR A 128 4.56 -15.13 0.43
CA TYR A 128 4.39 -16.55 0.67
C TYR A 128 5.56 -17.08 1.49
N ARG A 129 5.26 -17.97 2.43
CA ARG A 129 6.23 -18.71 3.22
C ARG A 129 6.32 -20.12 2.67
N TYR A 130 7.53 -20.60 2.41
CA TYR A 130 7.76 -21.95 1.97
C TYR A 130 8.89 -22.59 2.75
N GLY A 131 8.89 -23.91 2.83
CA GLY A 131 9.90 -24.62 3.58
C GLY A 131 9.57 -26.10 3.74
N GLY A 132 10.38 -26.75 4.55
CA GLY A 132 10.19 -28.15 4.89
C GLY A 132 11.38 -28.70 5.66
N THR A 133 11.38 -30.02 5.83
CA THR A 133 12.56 -30.73 6.35
C THR A 133 13.29 -31.38 5.18
N TYR A 134 14.58 -31.09 5.03
CA TYR A 134 15.35 -31.50 3.86
C TYR A 134 16.78 -31.90 4.22
N ARG A 135 17.29 -32.87 3.46
CA ARG A 135 18.64 -33.43 3.61
C ARG A 135 19.21 -33.90 2.29
N ARG A 136 20.52 -34.03 2.25
CA ARG A 136 21.24 -34.64 1.13
C ARG A 136 21.21 -36.17 1.24
N GLY A 137 20.87 -36.85 0.15
CA GLY A 137 20.89 -38.32 0.07
C GLY A 137 22.27 -38.92 -0.27
N THR A 138 23.15 -38.21 -0.98
CA THR A 138 24.48 -38.70 -1.41
C THR A 138 25.60 -37.69 -1.21
N THR A 139 26.84 -38.13 -1.00
CA THR A 139 27.99 -37.22 -0.85
C THR A 139 28.38 -36.60 -2.19
N GLY A 140 28.13 -35.30 -2.41
CA GLY A 140 28.66 -34.61 -3.60
C GLY A 140 28.05 -33.25 -3.94
N SER A 141 26.82 -32.92 -3.54
CA SER A 141 26.20 -31.62 -3.87
C SER A 141 25.15 -31.22 -2.84
N GLY A 142 25.02 -29.91 -2.57
CA GLY A 142 24.06 -29.37 -1.62
C GLY A 142 22.61 -29.49 -2.07
N VAL A 143 21.70 -29.60 -1.11
CA VAL A 143 20.26 -29.44 -1.35
C VAL A 143 19.90 -27.98 -1.19
N ILE A 144 19.25 -27.42 -2.21
CA ILE A 144 18.73 -26.06 -2.21
C ILE A 144 17.21 -26.17 -2.29
N VAL A 145 16.52 -25.73 -1.25
CA VAL A 145 15.09 -25.44 -1.31
C VAL A 145 14.94 -24.02 -1.83
N LEU A 146 14.05 -23.85 -2.81
CA LEU A 146 13.92 -22.60 -3.53
C LEU A 146 12.46 -22.28 -3.86
N ALA A 147 12.21 -20.98 -3.99
CA ALA A 147 11.06 -20.42 -4.67
C ALA A 147 11.53 -19.59 -5.87
N THR A 148 10.88 -19.74 -7.02
CA THR A 148 11.24 -19.02 -8.27
C THR A 148 9.99 -18.55 -9.00
N ILE A 149 10.06 -17.41 -9.68
CA ILE A 149 8.88 -16.71 -10.23
C ILE A 149 8.55 -17.12 -11.68
N ALA A 150 9.51 -17.62 -12.46
CA ALA A 150 9.28 -17.85 -13.89
C ALA A 150 10.05 -19.03 -14.48
N ASN A 151 11.24 -19.35 -13.97
CA ASN A 151 12.03 -20.47 -14.44
C ASN A 151 12.57 -21.27 -13.23
N PRO A 152 12.18 -22.55 -13.07
CA PRO A 152 12.64 -23.37 -11.95
C PRO A 152 14.15 -23.65 -11.98
N SER A 153 14.81 -23.42 -13.12
CA SER A 153 16.26 -23.64 -13.27
C SER A 153 17.13 -22.50 -12.72
N THR A 154 16.61 -21.27 -12.60
CA THR A 154 17.38 -20.13 -12.10
C THR A 154 17.03 -19.88 -10.63
N ALA A 155 18.02 -19.86 -9.73
CA ALA A 155 17.78 -19.42 -8.35
C ALA A 155 17.69 -17.89 -8.34
N ASN A 156 16.54 -17.41 -8.78
CA ASN A 156 16.25 -16.00 -8.83
C ASN A 156 15.53 -15.52 -7.56
N GLY A 157 15.30 -16.38 -6.56
CA GLY A 157 14.56 -16.05 -5.35
C GLY A 157 15.32 -16.30 -4.04
N ALA A 158 14.63 -16.12 -2.91
CA ALA A 158 15.14 -16.52 -1.60
C ALA A 158 15.38 -18.05 -1.62
N THR A 159 16.40 -18.54 -0.92
CA THR A 159 16.70 -19.98 -0.84
C THR A 159 17.06 -20.38 0.58
N VAL A 160 16.88 -21.65 0.91
CA VAL A 160 17.50 -22.27 2.09
C VAL A 160 18.29 -23.50 1.64
N THR A 161 19.48 -23.70 2.22
CA THR A 161 20.44 -24.71 1.75
C THR A 161 20.83 -25.65 2.89
N ASN A 162 20.99 -26.94 2.59
CA ASN A 162 21.58 -27.93 3.50
C ASN A 162 22.59 -28.78 2.72
N ASN A 163 23.83 -28.82 3.21
CA ASN A 163 24.93 -29.59 2.62
C ASN A 163 25.24 -30.88 3.39
N THR A 164 24.40 -31.25 4.35
CA THR A 164 24.59 -32.41 5.22
C THR A 164 23.57 -33.50 4.89
N SER A 165 23.85 -34.73 5.33
CA SER A 165 22.92 -35.86 5.24
C SER A 165 21.96 -35.92 6.43
N SER A 166 22.06 -34.99 7.37
CA SER A 166 21.14 -34.87 8.49
C SER A 166 19.97 -33.97 8.11
N ASP A 167 18.80 -34.31 8.62
CA ASP A 167 17.60 -33.50 8.46
C ASP A 167 17.80 -32.10 9.04
N VAL A 168 17.39 -31.11 8.25
CA VAL A 168 17.29 -29.72 8.67
C VAL A 168 15.90 -29.24 8.31
N THR A 169 15.18 -28.72 9.28
CA THR A 169 13.93 -27.99 9.05
C THR A 169 14.27 -26.53 8.82
N GLY A 170 13.79 -25.98 7.71
CA GLY A 170 14.03 -24.60 7.35
C GLY A 170 12.94 -24.05 6.45
N ASP A 171 12.72 -22.75 6.57
CA ASP A 171 11.74 -22.01 5.80
C ASP A 171 12.29 -20.64 5.39
N ASN A 172 11.63 -20.04 4.42
CA ASN A 172 11.89 -18.69 3.94
C ASN A 172 10.60 -18.06 3.43
N THR A 173 10.66 -16.77 3.14
CA THR A 173 9.57 -16.05 2.52
C THR A 173 9.97 -15.54 1.14
N PHE A 174 9.00 -15.32 0.25
CA PHE A 174 9.17 -14.53 -0.96
C PHE A 174 7.95 -13.64 -1.23
N GLY A 175 8.18 -12.45 -1.77
CA GLY A 175 7.12 -11.68 -2.43
C GLY A 175 6.88 -12.20 -3.84
N ALA A 176 5.63 -12.44 -4.22
CA ALA A 176 5.27 -12.87 -5.57
C ALA A 176 5.40 -11.72 -6.57
N GLU A 177 6.07 -12.02 -7.68
CA GLU A 177 6.32 -11.08 -8.79
C GLU A 177 5.44 -11.39 -10.02
N GLY A 178 4.51 -12.35 -9.89
CA GLY A 178 3.60 -12.78 -10.95
C GLY A 178 2.49 -13.69 -10.41
N THR A 179 1.64 -14.19 -11.32
CA THR A 179 0.47 -15.01 -10.96
C THR A 179 0.79 -16.49 -10.74
N THR A 180 2.05 -16.88 -10.91
CA THR A 180 2.52 -18.25 -10.69
C THR A 180 3.94 -18.20 -10.12
N SER A 181 4.18 -19.03 -9.12
CA SER A 181 5.52 -19.27 -8.55
C SER A 181 5.81 -20.76 -8.55
N ASN A 182 7.07 -21.15 -8.66
CA ASN A 182 7.54 -22.53 -8.64
C ASN A 182 8.33 -22.75 -7.36
N ILE A 183 7.82 -23.64 -6.51
CA ILE A 183 8.40 -23.99 -5.21
C ILE A 183 9.00 -25.39 -5.33
N GLY A 184 10.22 -25.61 -4.83
CA GLY A 184 10.81 -26.93 -4.98
C GLY A 184 12.22 -27.09 -4.45
N LEU A 185 12.84 -28.16 -4.92
CA LEU A 185 14.17 -28.63 -4.57
C LEU A 185 15.08 -28.58 -5.78
N ARG A 186 16.35 -28.32 -5.53
CA ARG A 186 17.40 -28.38 -6.53
C ARG A 186 18.69 -28.90 -5.96
N ILE A 187 19.39 -29.67 -6.78
CA ILE A 187 20.76 -30.09 -6.49
C ILE A 187 21.71 -29.04 -7.08
N GLY A 188 22.46 -28.34 -6.23
CA GLY A 188 23.36 -27.26 -6.65
C GLY A 188 24.70 -27.78 -7.16
N ALA A 189 24.81 -28.08 -8.47
CA ALA A 189 26.06 -28.23 -9.23
C ALA A 189 25.80 -28.51 -10.74
N ASN A 190 26.77 -28.19 -11.60
CA ASN A 190 26.76 -28.61 -13.01
C ASN A 190 27.14 -30.10 -13.12
N GLY A 191 26.41 -30.86 -13.95
CA GLY A 191 26.63 -32.31 -14.14
C GLY A 191 26.38 -33.17 -12.90
N ALA A 192 25.49 -32.75 -12.00
CA ALA A 192 25.31 -33.38 -10.70
C ALA A 192 24.57 -34.73 -10.79
N THR A 193 25.12 -35.75 -10.11
CA THR A 193 24.53 -37.09 -9.92
C THR A 193 24.09 -37.34 -8.47
N GLY A 194 23.70 -36.27 -7.77
CA GLY A 194 23.34 -36.32 -6.35
C GLY A 194 21.87 -36.69 -6.10
N THR A 195 21.52 -36.89 -4.82
CA THR A 195 20.14 -37.06 -4.37
C THR A 195 19.81 -35.98 -3.34
N ALA A 196 18.66 -35.34 -3.50
CA ALA A 196 18.06 -34.42 -2.53
C ALA A 196 16.74 -35.01 -2.02
N ILE A 197 16.51 -34.93 -0.71
CA ILE A 197 15.30 -35.48 -0.09
C ILE A 197 14.63 -34.35 0.70
N CYS A 198 13.31 -34.25 0.59
CA CYS A 198 12.52 -33.33 1.40
C CYS A 198 11.18 -33.92 1.80
N GLY A 199 10.83 -33.78 3.07
CA GLY A 199 9.48 -34.01 3.58
C GLY A 199 9.43 -33.65 5.06
N PRO A 200 8.32 -33.15 5.61
CA PRO A 200 7.20 -32.52 4.92
C PRO A 200 7.58 -31.20 4.24
N PHE A 201 6.84 -30.80 3.20
CA PHE A 201 7.08 -29.62 2.37
C PHE A 201 5.84 -28.74 2.25
N PHE A 202 6.00 -27.42 2.35
CA PHE A 202 4.87 -26.49 2.39
C PHE A 202 5.12 -25.19 1.63
N CYS A 203 4.01 -24.58 1.23
CA CYS A 203 3.93 -23.20 0.78
C CYS A 203 2.60 -22.62 1.28
N TYR A 204 2.66 -21.57 2.10
CA TYR A 204 1.51 -20.83 2.58
C TYR A 204 1.57 -19.41 2.07
N GLU A 205 0.43 -18.80 1.80
CA GLU A 205 0.39 -17.34 1.76
C GLU A 205 0.63 -16.80 3.17
N CYS A 206 1.43 -15.74 3.28
CA CYS A 206 1.77 -15.16 4.57
C CYS A 206 1.74 -13.63 4.56
N ILE A 207 1.49 -13.08 5.73
CA ILE A 207 1.51 -11.65 6.06
C ILE A 207 2.36 -11.44 7.32
N PRO A 208 2.76 -10.21 7.69
CA PRO A 208 3.54 -9.97 8.90
C PRO A 208 2.82 -10.38 10.18
N PHE A 209 1.52 -10.14 10.27
CA PHE A 209 0.69 -10.42 11.44
C PHE A 209 -0.79 -10.44 11.05
N ASP A 210 -1.64 -11.05 11.86
CA ASP A 210 -3.09 -11.10 11.62
C ASP A 210 -3.71 -9.69 11.61
N GLY A 211 -4.55 -9.39 10.62
CA GLY A 211 -5.09 -8.05 10.36
C GLY A 211 -4.24 -7.15 9.46
N PHE A 212 -3.09 -7.62 8.95
CA PHE A 212 -2.36 -6.92 7.89
C PHE A 212 -3.04 -7.12 6.52
N THR A 213 -3.17 -6.05 5.74
CA THR A 213 -3.77 -6.09 4.39
C THR A 213 -2.68 -6.26 3.32
N PRO A 214 -2.68 -7.35 2.53
CA PRO A 214 -1.77 -7.50 1.40
C PRO A 214 -1.83 -6.34 0.40
N ALA A 215 -0.82 -6.26 -0.48
CA ALA A 215 -0.70 -5.23 -1.53
C ALA A 215 -0.65 -3.76 -1.06
N SER A 216 -0.50 -3.50 0.24
CA SER A 216 -0.31 -2.17 0.79
C SER A 216 0.54 -2.19 2.07
N LEU A 217 1.10 -1.05 2.44
CA LEU A 217 1.80 -0.84 3.70
C LEU A 217 1.69 0.62 4.11
N ALA A 218 1.07 0.88 5.26
CA ALA A 218 1.12 2.18 5.89
C ALA A 218 1.67 2.08 7.32
N ALA A 219 2.62 2.96 7.64
CA ALA A 219 3.27 2.98 8.94
C ALA A 219 3.71 4.38 9.35
N ARG A 220 3.75 4.62 10.66
CA ARG A 220 4.33 5.81 11.28
C ARG A 220 5.38 5.40 12.28
N ILE A 221 6.59 5.93 12.12
CA ILE A 221 7.75 5.57 12.90
C ILE A 221 8.31 6.84 13.54
N ALA A 222 8.25 6.93 14.87
CA ALA A 222 8.95 7.96 15.63
C ALA A 222 10.29 7.40 16.10
N PHE A 223 11.38 8.11 15.82
CA PHE A 223 12.73 7.64 16.08
C PHE A 223 13.69 8.80 16.35
N THR A 224 14.79 8.52 17.06
CA THR A 224 15.93 9.42 17.11
C THR A 224 17.05 8.84 16.26
N THR A 225 17.64 9.65 15.38
CA THR A 225 18.77 9.25 14.53
C THR A 225 20.00 8.92 15.37
N PRO A 226 20.89 8.02 14.90
CA PRO A 226 22.18 7.79 15.53
C PRO A 226 22.97 9.08 15.72
N ALA A 227 23.75 9.19 16.80
CA ALA A 227 24.68 10.30 16.99
C ALA A 227 25.85 10.29 15.98
N SER A 228 26.14 9.13 15.37
CA SER A 228 27.14 8.94 14.31
C SER A 228 26.77 7.73 13.44
N LEU A 229 27.25 7.71 12.19
CA LEU A 229 27.02 6.61 11.24
C LEU A 229 28.35 5.95 10.85
N ALA A 230 28.44 4.64 11.07
CA ALA A 230 29.55 3.81 10.57
C ALA A 230 29.26 3.18 9.18
N GLY A 231 28.03 3.36 8.69
CA GLY A 231 27.48 2.79 7.46
C GLY A 231 25.97 3.03 7.43
N ASP A 232 25.33 2.67 6.33
CA ASP A 232 23.89 2.85 6.17
C ASP A 232 23.11 2.06 7.23
N GLN A 233 22.05 2.67 7.76
CA GLN A 233 21.22 2.06 8.80
C GLN A 233 19.74 2.06 8.41
N ALA A 234 19.03 1.00 8.76
CA ALA A 234 17.62 0.83 8.48
C ALA A 234 16.79 1.04 9.75
N VAL A 235 15.88 2.02 9.75
CA VAL A 235 14.94 2.20 10.86
C VAL A 235 13.74 1.26 10.72
N PHE A 236 13.36 0.94 9.48
CA PHE A 236 12.20 0.12 9.17
C PHE A 236 12.37 -0.59 7.82
N GLU A 237 11.97 -1.85 7.73
CA GLU A 237 11.86 -2.58 6.46
C GLU A 237 10.61 -3.47 6.44
N GLY A 238 9.76 -3.33 5.43
CA GLY A 238 8.79 -4.35 5.05
C GLY A 238 9.43 -5.26 3.99
N CYS A 239 9.37 -6.57 4.16
CA CYS A 239 10.13 -7.50 3.33
C CYS A 239 9.30 -8.71 2.89
N GLY A 240 9.40 -9.05 1.61
CA GLY A 240 8.91 -10.32 1.09
C GLY A 240 9.90 -11.47 1.33
N ASN A 241 11.19 -11.20 1.53
CA ASN A 241 12.25 -12.21 1.50
C ASN A 241 13.19 -12.14 2.73
N SER A 242 12.97 -12.98 3.74
CA SER A 242 13.68 -12.88 5.03
C SER A 242 15.14 -13.30 5.06
N LYS A 243 15.61 -14.16 4.15
CA LYS A 243 16.94 -14.81 4.29
C LYS A 243 17.78 -14.81 2.99
N SER A 244 17.59 -13.83 2.11
CA SER A 244 18.39 -13.70 0.88
C SER A 244 19.43 -12.59 0.97
N ALA A 245 20.64 -12.82 0.47
CA ALA A 245 21.64 -11.76 0.29
C ALA A 245 21.19 -10.71 -0.76
N THR A 246 20.31 -11.12 -1.69
CA THR A 246 19.67 -10.24 -2.68
C THR A 246 18.17 -10.23 -2.42
N VAL A 247 17.72 -9.25 -1.62
CA VAL A 247 16.28 -9.06 -1.33
C VAL A 247 15.65 -8.30 -2.49
N ARG A 248 14.76 -8.98 -3.21
CA ARG A 248 14.14 -8.49 -4.45
C ARG A 248 12.88 -7.65 -4.22
N ASN A 249 12.19 -7.94 -3.13
CA ASN A 249 10.87 -7.41 -2.82
C ASN A 249 10.90 -6.85 -1.39
N LYS A 250 10.97 -5.53 -1.27
CA LYS A 250 11.03 -4.83 0.02
C LYS A 250 10.69 -3.36 -0.08
N ILE A 251 10.37 -2.78 1.07
CA ILE A 251 10.32 -1.36 1.32
C ILE A 251 11.25 -1.06 2.47
N THR A 252 12.19 -0.15 2.31
CA THR A 252 13.16 0.22 3.36
C THR A 252 13.16 1.72 3.60
N ALA A 253 13.09 2.12 4.87
CA ALA A 253 13.47 3.46 5.30
C ALA A 253 14.90 3.42 5.84
N ASN A 254 15.84 3.95 5.05
CA ASN A 254 17.28 3.89 5.32
C ASN A 254 17.88 5.28 5.48
N LEU A 255 18.71 5.43 6.50
CA LEU A 255 19.58 6.59 6.67
C LEU A 255 20.94 6.29 6.02
N ARG A 256 21.27 7.04 4.97
CA ARG A 256 22.48 6.87 4.18
C ARG A 256 23.67 7.56 4.85
N ALA A 257 24.77 6.83 5.03
CA ALA A 257 25.94 7.34 5.74
C ALA A 257 26.78 8.35 4.92
N SER A 258 26.64 8.37 3.59
CA SER A 258 27.44 9.26 2.73
C SER A 258 27.06 10.73 2.88
N ASP A 259 25.81 11.03 3.21
CA ASP A 259 25.25 12.40 3.20
C ASP A 259 24.10 12.62 4.19
N ASN A 260 23.81 11.64 5.06
CA ASN A 260 22.73 11.71 6.05
C ASN A 260 21.33 11.90 5.45
N HIS A 261 21.10 11.49 4.21
CA HIS A 261 19.75 11.46 3.66
C HIS A 261 18.96 10.29 4.24
N LEU A 262 17.72 10.54 4.65
CA LEU A 262 16.75 9.49 4.91
C LEU A 262 16.00 9.18 3.60
N ILE A 263 16.03 7.93 3.17
CA ILE A 263 15.45 7.51 1.89
C ILE A 263 14.48 6.36 2.13
N VAL A 264 13.27 6.48 1.58
CA VAL A 264 12.32 5.37 1.48
C VAL A 264 12.44 4.76 0.09
N THR A 265 12.95 3.54 0.01
CA THR A 265 13.10 2.82 -1.26
C THR A 265 12.14 1.65 -1.31
N VAL A 266 11.36 1.57 -2.38
CA VAL A 266 10.52 0.42 -2.73
C VAL A 266 11.25 -0.37 -3.81
N THR A 267 11.49 -1.65 -3.57
CA THR A 267 12.13 -2.57 -4.52
C THR A 267 11.13 -3.65 -4.88
N PHE A 268 10.92 -3.86 -6.17
CA PHE A 268 10.13 -4.97 -6.72
C PHE A 268 10.97 -5.66 -7.80
N GLY A 269 11.10 -6.99 -7.73
CA GLY A 269 11.87 -7.74 -8.72
C GLY A 269 13.34 -7.35 -8.85
N ASN A 270 13.98 -6.90 -7.75
CA ASN A 270 15.36 -6.39 -7.72
C ASN A 270 15.58 -5.05 -8.45
N SER A 271 14.50 -4.34 -8.76
CA SER A 271 14.54 -2.99 -9.33
C SER A 271 13.86 -2.02 -8.39
N ALA A 272 14.36 -0.79 -8.31
CA ALA A 272 13.68 0.27 -7.59
C ALA A 272 12.34 0.56 -8.30
N ALA A 273 11.24 0.29 -7.61
CA ALA A 273 9.90 0.69 -8.04
C ALA A 273 9.64 2.16 -7.71
N ALA A 274 10.15 2.63 -6.57
CA ALA A 274 10.12 4.03 -6.15
C ALA A 274 11.31 4.34 -5.23
N SER A 275 11.75 5.60 -5.21
CA SER A 275 12.77 6.09 -4.29
C SER A 275 12.43 7.50 -3.84
N LEU A 276 11.96 7.62 -2.61
CA LEU A 276 11.51 8.88 -2.02
C LEU A 276 12.61 9.41 -1.11
N ASP A 277 13.28 10.47 -1.54
CA ASP A 277 14.30 11.16 -0.75
C ASP A 277 13.62 12.14 0.22
N MET A 278 13.78 11.90 1.52
CA MET A 278 13.24 12.76 2.58
C MET A 278 14.16 13.92 2.93
N GLY A 279 15.32 14.00 2.28
CA GLY A 279 16.33 15.01 2.54
C GLY A 279 17.28 14.63 3.68
N VAL A 280 18.18 15.58 3.95
CA VAL A 280 19.20 15.47 5.00
C VAL A 280 18.54 15.55 6.38
N VAL A 281 18.86 14.60 7.25
CA VAL A 281 18.45 14.63 8.67
C VAL A 281 19.64 14.92 9.58
N SER A 282 19.35 15.56 10.71
CA SER A 282 20.37 15.80 11.74
C SER A 282 20.63 14.53 12.53
N LEU A 283 21.89 14.23 12.81
CA LEU A 283 22.27 13.10 13.67
C LEU A 283 21.96 13.42 15.14
N GLY A 284 21.50 12.42 15.89
CA GLY A 284 21.08 12.56 17.29
C GLY A 284 19.76 13.33 17.48
N ALA A 285 18.99 13.56 16.43
CA ALA A 285 17.73 14.31 16.47
C ALA A 285 16.52 13.38 16.34
N SER A 286 15.40 13.78 16.96
CA SER A 286 14.12 13.07 16.88
C SER A 286 13.38 13.45 15.60
N HIS A 287 12.77 12.45 14.97
CA HIS A 287 12.03 12.55 13.73
C HIS A 287 10.81 11.62 13.73
N VAL A 288 9.83 11.94 12.88
CA VAL A 288 8.66 11.12 12.61
C VAL A 288 8.56 10.87 11.10
N LEU A 289 8.66 9.61 10.69
CA LEU A 289 8.42 9.20 9.31
C LEU A 289 7.03 8.60 9.20
N GLU A 290 6.21 9.10 8.29
CA GLU A 290 4.96 8.48 7.85
C GLU A 290 5.15 7.93 6.44
N ILE A 291 4.75 6.69 6.21
CA ILE A 291 4.73 6.05 4.90
C ILE A 291 3.34 5.48 4.62
N SER A 292 2.91 5.54 3.37
CA SER A 292 1.71 4.86 2.88
C SER A 292 1.96 4.46 1.45
N ASN A 293 1.99 3.16 1.19
CA ASN A 293 2.45 2.60 -0.07
C ASN A 293 1.47 1.55 -0.56
N ALA A 294 1.10 1.66 -1.83
CA ALA A 294 0.42 0.64 -2.63
C ALA A 294 0.88 0.77 -4.08
N THR A 295 0.47 -0.17 -4.93
CA THR A 295 0.81 -0.13 -6.36
C THR A 295 0.38 1.20 -6.98
N ASN A 296 1.30 1.86 -7.66
CA ASN A 296 1.16 3.21 -8.24
C ASN A 296 0.83 4.34 -7.24
N ARG A 297 1.04 4.12 -5.94
CA ARG A 297 0.86 5.12 -4.88
C ARG A 297 1.90 4.92 -3.80
N PHE A 298 3.08 5.49 -3.99
CA PHE A 298 4.15 5.48 -3.00
C PHE A 298 4.26 6.85 -2.36
N MET A 299 4.15 6.93 -1.04
CA MET A 299 4.14 8.20 -0.31
C MET A 299 4.95 8.10 0.96
N ALA A 300 5.68 9.16 1.24
CA ALA A 300 6.35 9.35 2.50
C ALA A 300 6.35 10.82 2.93
N ARG A 301 6.33 11.05 4.23
CA ARG A 301 6.47 12.35 4.86
C ARG A 301 7.41 12.23 6.04
N LEU A 302 8.33 13.18 6.15
CA LEU A 302 9.18 13.35 7.32
C LEU A 302 8.76 14.59 8.10
N ASP A 303 8.53 14.41 9.39
CA ASP A 303 8.12 15.45 10.35
C ASP A 303 6.90 16.24 9.84
N ASP A 304 6.95 17.57 9.89
CA ASP A 304 5.94 18.47 9.32
C ASP A 304 6.28 18.93 7.89
N GLY A 305 7.16 18.17 7.22
CA GLY A 305 7.55 18.40 5.84
C GLY A 305 6.44 18.10 4.82
N GLY A 306 6.73 18.46 3.56
CA GLY A 306 5.89 18.08 2.43
C GLY A 306 5.89 16.57 2.20
N ILE A 307 4.82 16.08 1.56
CA ILE A 307 4.78 14.70 1.09
C ILE A 307 5.65 14.58 -0.15
N VAL A 308 6.52 13.57 -0.17
CA VAL A 308 7.20 13.11 -1.39
C VAL A 308 6.50 11.85 -1.84
N GLY A 309 6.21 11.75 -3.14
CA GLY A 309 5.52 10.59 -3.66
C GLY A 309 5.95 10.23 -5.07
N ASP A 310 5.61 9.00 -5.45
CA ASP A 310 5.75 8.43 -6.78
C ASP A 310 4.44 7.71 -7.12
N THR A 311 3.94 7.94 -8.34
CA THR A 311 2.65 7.40 -8.81
C THR A 311 2.83 6.23 -9.77
N VAL A 312 4.04 5.69 -9.90
CA VAL A 312 4.34 4.56 -10.79
C VAL A 312 5.06 3.47 -10.01
N GLY A 313 4.71 2.21 -10.30
CA GLY A 313 5.45 1.05 -9.82
C GLY A 313 4.58 0.03 -9.11
N THR A 314 5.12 -1.16 -8.89
CA THR A 314 4.41 -2.28 -8.27
C THR A 314 4.80 -2.43 -6.81
N MET A 315 3.80 -2.62 -5.95
CA MET A 315 4.02 -2.91 -4.54
C MET A 315 4.62 -4.33 -4.37
N PRO A 316 5.71 -4.50 -3.60
CA PRO A 316 6.18 -5.82 -3.24
C PRO A 316 5.25 -6.51 -2.24
N GLY A 317 5.14 -7.83 -2.33
CA GLY A 317 4.54 -8.63 -1.27
C GLY A 317 5.34 -8.56 0.02
N ILE A 318 4.68 -8.26 1.13
CA ILE A 318 5.28 -8.12 2.46
C ILE A 318 4.82 -9.28 3.33
N GLY A 319 5.75 -10.15 3.73
CA GLY A 319 5.47 -11.25 4.66
C GLY A 319 6.05 -11.00 6.06
N ILE A 320 7.02 -10.08 6.17
CA ILE A 320 7.76 -9.82 7.41
C ILE A 320 8.03 -8.32 7.52
N ILE A 321 7.96 -7.79 8.75
CA ILE A 321 8.39 -6.43 9.07
C ILE A 321 9.60 -6.48 10.00
N TYR A 322 10.62 -5.72 9.67
CA TYR A 322 11.79 -5.45 10.50
C TYR A 322 11.75 -4.03 11.03
N ILE A 323 11.96 -3.87 12.33
CA ILE A 323 12.04 -2.59 13.02
C ILE A 323 13.43 -2.46 13.61
N GLY A 324 14.12 -1.35 13.35
CA GLY A 324 15.49 -1.09 13.80
C GLY A 324 16.56 -1.96 13.14
N ARG A 325 16.23 -2.61 12.03
CA ARG A 325 17.16 -3.39 11.20
C ARG A 325 16.58 -3.64 9.81
N SER A 326 17.42 -4.13 8.90
CA SER A 326 17.00 -4.72 7.62
C SER A 326 17.24 -6.23 7.57
N SER A 327 16.64 -6.90 6.59
CA SER A 327 16.92 -8.31 6.29
C SER A 327 18.37 -8.56 5.85
N THR A 328 19.07 -7.53 5.36
CA THR A 328 20.47 -7.61 4.90
C THR A 328 21.50 -7.26 5.99
N GLY A 329 21.06 -6.96 7.22
CA GLY A 329 21.93 -6.76 8.37
C GLY A 329 22.28 -5.30 8.70
N GLN A 330 21.73 -4.31 8.00
CA GLN A 330 21.81 -2.91 8.45
C GLN A 330 21.09 -2.82 9.79
N THR A 331 21.70 -2.18 10.79
CA THR A 331 21.16 -2.10 12.15
C THR A 331 21.05 -0.64 12.56
N TRP A 332 19.90 -0.26 13.12
CA TRP A 332 19.70 1.05 13.70
C TRP A 332 20.43 1.15 15.04
N THR A 333 21.17 2.23 15.26
CA THR A 333 21.87 2.49 16.53
C THR A 333 21.35 3.72 17.26
N GLY A 334 20.34 4.38 16.70
CA GLY A 334 19.54 5.39 17.40
C GLY A 334 18.46 4.74 18.28
N THR A 335 17.42 5.50 18.62
CA THR A 335 16.25 4.98 19.35
C THR A 335 15.04 4.88 18.43
N ILE A 336 14.13 3.99 18.78
CA ILE A 336 12.80 3.89 18.16
C ILE A 336 11.80 4.11 19.29
N GLU A 337 11.05 5.19 19.17
CA GLU A 337 10.14 5.67 20.22
C GLU A 337 8.75 5.08 20.02
N ARG A 338 8.29 5.02 18.77
CA ARG A 338 6.98 4.46 18.41
C ARG A 338 6.97 3.88 17.01
N VAL A 339 6.25 2.78 16.82
CA VAL A 339 5.88 2.24 15.51
C VAL A 339 4.40 1.95 15.50
N THR A 340 3.68 2.57 14.58
CA THR A 340 2.28 2.28 14.27
C THR A 340 2.22 1.71 12.86
N VAL A 341 1.51 0.62 12.65
CA VAL A 341 1.20 0.04 11.33
C VAL A 341 -0.32 -0.11 11.22
N TRP A 342 -0.88 0.35 10.11
CA TRP A 342 -2.32 0.29 9.84
C TRP A 342 -2.66 -0.89 8.95
N ALA A 343 -3.90 -1.36 9.05
CA ALA A 343 -4.47 -2.24 8.05
C ALA A 343 -4.76 -1.44 6.78
N GLY A 344 -4.11 -1.78 5.66
CA GLY A 344 -4.30 -1.08 4.40
C GLY A 344 -3.47 0.19 4.23
N GLU A 345 -3.88 1.02 3.27
CA GLU A 345 -3.32 2.36 3.08
C GLU A 345 -3.81 3.33 4.16
N HIS A 346 -2.96 4.26 4.57
CA HIS A 346 -3.28 5.28 5.56
C HIS A 346 -2.51 6.55 5.24
N VAL A 347 -3.17 7.45 4.52
CA VAL A 347 -2.51 8.61 3.92
C VAL A 347 -2.19 9.67 4.99
N PRO A 348 -1.03 10.36 4.91
CA PRO A 348 -0.72 11.48 5.79
C PRO A 348 -1.79 12.58 5.75
N THR A 349 -2.07 13.22 6.88
CA THR A 349 -3.20 14.15 7.04
C THR A 349 -3.04 15.49 6.31
N ASN A 350 -1.89 15.76 5.70
CA ASN A 350 -1.62 16.92 4.85
C ASN A 350 -1.56 16.55 3.36
N ALA A 351 -1.95 15.32 3.00
CA ALA A 351 -2.09 14.94 1.60
C ALA A 351 -3.28 15.63 0.95
N ILE A 352 -3.23 15.68 -0.37
CA ILE A 352 -4.36 16.14 -1.19
C ILE A 352 -4.79 14.96 -2.03
N SER A 353 -6.02 14.52 -1.82
CA SER A 353 -6.64 13.42 -2.56
C SER A 353 -7.74 13.98 -3.44
N MET A 354 -7.84 13.48 -4.66
CA MET A 354 -8.77 13.94 -5.67
C MET A 354 -9.58 12.78 -6.24
N GLU A 355 -10.89 12.95 -6.24
CA GLU A 355 -11.87 11.99 -6.75
C GLU A 355 -12.81 12.67 -7.75
N GLY A 356 -13.45 11.89 -8.61
CA GLY A 356 -14.37 12.38 -9.60
C GLY A 356 -14.44 11.54 -10.87
N ASP A 357 -14.72 12.21 -11.97
CA ASP A 357 -14.89 11.61 -13.28
C ASP A 357 -13.63 11.76 -14.17
N SER A 358 -13.82 12.01 -15.47
CA SER A 358 -12.74 12.15 -16.45
C SER A 358 -11.87 13.39 -16.25
N TYR A 359 -12.35 14.43 -15.56
CA TYR A 359 -11.60 15.66 -15.33
C TYR A 359 -10.38 15.43 -14.42
N PRO A 360 -10.55 14.86 -13.22
CA PRO A 360 -9.42 14.48 -12.38
C PRO A 360 -8.65 13.28 -12.96
N ALA A 361 -9.32 12.32 -13.64
CA ALA A 361 -8.69 11.12 -14.18
C ALA A 361 -7.73 11.36 -15.36
N GLY A 362 -7.67 12.56 -15.92
CA GLY A 362 -6.68 12.89 -16.96
C GLY A 362 -7.12 12.59 -18.39
N ALA A 363 -8.42 12.61 -18.69
CA ALA A 363 -8.91 12.29 -20.02
C ALA A 363 -8.29 13.19 -21.09
N ASN A 364 -7.96 12.58 -22.24
CA ASN A 364 -7.26 13.21 -23.37
C ASN A 364 -5.93 13.89 -23.01
N GLY A 365 -5.28 13.48 -21.91
CA GLY A 365 -3.96 14.00 -21.51
C GLY A 365 -4.00 15.31 -20.72
N VAL A 366 -5.19 15.78 -20.29
CA VAL A 366 -5.34 16.94 -19.38
C VAL A 366 -5.89 16.47 -18.05
N SER A 367 -5.13 16.64 -16.96
CA SER A 367 -5.48 16.16 -15.62
C SER A 367 -5.66 17.31 -14.63
N GLY A 368 -6.84 17.37 -14.00
CA GLY A 368 -7.09 18.30 -12.89
C GLY A 368 -6.13 18.11 -11.72
N ALA A 369 -5.77 16.87 -11.40
CA ALA A 369 -4.79 16.58 -10.36
C ALA A 369 -3.38 17.05 -10.74
N GLY A 370 -2.98 16.87 -12.01
CA GLY A 370 -1.72 17.40 -12.54
C GLY A 370 -1.66 18.92 -12.46
N SER A 371 -2.75 19.60 -12.85
CA SER A 371 -2.88 21.06 -12.73
C SER A 371 -2.81 21.52 -11.28
N LEU A 372 -3.60 20.94 -10.37
CA LEU A 372 -3.59 21.32 -8.95
C LEU A 372 -2.23 21.06 -8.29
N SER A 373 -1.59 19.93 -8.61
CA SER A 373 -0.25 19.59 -8.14
C SER A 373 0.78 20.63 -8.59
N THR A 374 0.68 21.08 -9.84
CA THR A 374 1.56 22.13 -10.39
C THR A 374 1.36 23.46 -9.70
N ILE A 375 0.10 23.88 -9.47
CA ILE A 375 -0.23 25.15 -8.83
C ILE A 375 0.27 25.18 -7.37
N LEU A 376 0.06 24.09 -6.63
CA LEU A 376 0.42 24.02 -5.20
C LEU A 376 1.88 23.64 -4.95
N GLY A 377 2.57 23.07 -5.94
CA GLY A 377 3.88 22.45 -5.75
C GLY A 377 3.85 21.26 -4.78
N LYS A 378 2.71 20.57 -4.68
CA LYS A 378 2.47 19.42 -3.78
C LYS A 378 1.90 18.25 -4.58
N PRO A 379 2.29 16.99 -4.31
CA PRO A 379 1.64 15.84 -4.93
C PRO A 379 0.13 15.80 -4.65
N VAL A 380 -0.65 15.44 -5.67
CA VAL A 380 -2.10 15.20 -5.58
C VAL A 380 -2.38 13.75 -5.99
N PHE A 381 -3.06 13.01 -5.12
CA PHE A 381 -3.36 11.60 -5.32
C PHE A 381 -4.73 11.43 -5.94
N VAL A 382 -4.83 10.59 -6.98
CA VAL A 382 -6.07 10.47 -7.76
C VAL A 382 -6.66 9.09 -7.59
N THR A 383 -7.94 9.03 -7.23
CA THR A 383 -8.76 7.81 -7.27
C THR A 383 -9.85 7.87 -8.34
N ALA A 384 -9.97 9.01 -9.02
CA ALA A 384 -10.92 9.26 -10.09
C ALA A 384 -10.81 8.30 -11.26
N SER A 385 -11.94 8.11 -11.95
CA SER A 385 -12.03 7.27 -13.14
C SER A 385 -12.98 7.86 -14.18
N GLY A 386 -12.53 7.90 -15.43
CA GLY A 386 -13.30 8.49 -16.53
C GLY A 386 -14.67 7.83 -16.72
N GLY A 387 -15.70 8.66 -16.89
CA GLY A 387 -17.09 8.21 -17.07
C GLY A 387 -17.75 7.67 -15.81
N SER A 388 -17.12 7.81 -14.64
CA SER A 388 -17.72 7.36 -13.37
C SER A 388 -18.95 8.16 -13.02
N THR A 389 -20.01 7.49 -12.61
CA THR A 389 -21.18 8.12 -12.00
C THR A 389 -20.90 8.58 -10.58
N LEU A 390 -21.67 9.56 -10.07
CA LEU A 390 -21.52 10.02 -8.68
C LEU A 390 -21.64 8.85 -7.67
N ALA A 391 -22.56 7.90 -7.90
CA ALA A 391 -22.69 6.71 -7.06
C ALA A 391 -21.44 5.82 -7.06
N GLN A 392 -20.76 5.67 -8.21
CA GLN A 392 -19.50 4.93 -8.30
C GLN A 392 -18.36 5.68 -7.59
N GLN A 393 -18.35 7.00 -7.66
CA GLN A 393 -17.39 7.84 -6.95
C GLN A 393 -17.58 7.71 -5.43
N VAL A 394 -18.83 7.80 -4.92
CA VAL A 394 -19.16 7.57 -3.51
C VAL A 394 -18.72 6.18 -3.05
N ALA A 395 -19.01 5.14 -3.83
CA ALA A 395 -18.64 3.78 -3.50
C ALA A 395 -17.10 3.60 -3.36
N ARG A 396 -16.30 4.28 -4.19
CA ARG A 396 -14.83 4.27 -4.04
C ARG A 396 -14.38 4.97 -2.76
N VAL A 397 -14.98 6.11 -2.43
CA VAL A 397 -14.68 6.86 -1.20
C VAL A 397 -15.01 6.02 0.04
N GLN A 398 -16.22 5.44 0.08
CA GLN A 398 -16.67 4.58 1.17
C GLN A 398 -15.86 3.30 1.32
N ALA A 399 -15.36 2.74 0.22
CA ALA A 399 -14.51 1.54 0.27
C ALA A 399 -13.12 1.84 0.83
N ASN A 400 -12.62 3.08 0.74
CA ASN A 400 -11.26 3.44 1.12
C ASN A 400 -11.17 4.81 1.82
N PRO A 401 -11.90 5.04 2.92
CA PRO A 401 -11.95 6.35 3.58
C PRO A 401 -10.56 6.83 4.05
N GLU A 402 -9.67 5.89 4.38
CA GLU A 402 -8.29 6.15 4.81
C GLU A 402 -7.41 6.79 3.71
N LEU A 403 -7.83 6.77 2.44
CA LEU A 403 -7.18 7.50 1.34
C LEU A 403 -7.50 8.99 1.32
N TYR A 404 -8.53 9.42 2.04
CA TYR A 404 -9.08 10.77 1.91
C TYR A 404 -8.87 11.63 3.16
N ARG A 405 -8.07 11.19 4.12
CA ARG A 405 -7.85 11.83 5.45
C ARG A 405 -7.24 13.23 5.41
N GLY A 406 -6.68 13.61 4.28
CA GLY A 406 -6.06 14.91 4.05
C GLY A 406 -7.08 15.95 3.60
N VAL A 407 -6.71 16.74 2.60
CA VAL A 407 -7.68 17.54 1.84
C VAL A 407 -8.31 16.66 0.78
N PHE A 408 -9.62 16.57 0.80
CA PHE A 408 -10.40 15.91 -0.24
C PHE A 408 -10.87 16.92 -1.29
N VAL A 409 -10.54 16.71 -2.56
CA VAL A 409 -11.05 17.52 -3.67
C VAL A 409 -11.90 16.63 -4.57
N HIS A 410 -13.18 16.94 -4.66
CA HIS A 410 -14.10 16.29 -5.58
C HIS A 410 -14.34 17.17 -6.79
N ILE A 411 -14.21 16.61 -7.99
CA ILE A 411 -14.51 17.30 -9.24
C ILE A 411 -15.36 16.40 -10.11
N ASP A 412 -16.57 16.84 -10.43
CA ASP A 412 -17.39 16.22 -11.45
C ASP A 412 -17.42 17.14 -12.66
N GLY A 413 -16.79 16.75 -13.77
CA GLY A 413 -16.85 17.53 -15.00
C GLY A 413 -18.21 17.43 -15.70
N ASP A 414 -18.92 16.33 -15.47
CA ASP A 414 -20.25 16.06 -16.00
C ASP A 414 -21.05 15.18 -15.03
N ASN A 415 -22.37 15.38 -14.95
CA ASN A 415 -23.23 14.47 -14.20
C ASN A 415 -23.42 13.17 -15.01
N ASN A 416 -22.46 12.26 -14.88
CA ASN A 416 -22.48 10.95 -15.54
C ASN A 416 -23.55 10.07 -14.88
N GLY A 417 -24.71 9.94 -15.51
CA GLY A 417 -25.80 9.10 -14.98
C GLY A 417 -26.70 9.82 -13.99
N TYR A 418 -27.17 11.02 -14.37
CA TYR A 418 -28.16 11.85 -13.67
C TYR A 418 -29.12 11.08 -12.76
N GLY A 419 -29.06 11.38 -11.47
CA GLY A 419 -30.11 11.09 -10.51
C GLY A 419 -31.14 12.21 -10.42
N SER A 420 -32.03 12.11 -9.43
CA SER A 420 -32.81 13.28 -9.00
C SER A 420 -31.94 14.20 -8.16
N LEU A 421 -32.25 15.51 -8.09
CA LEU A 421 -31.51 16.45 -7.24
C LEU A 421 -31.40 15.96 -5.78
N GLU A 422 -32.47 15.38 -5.24
CA GLU A 422 -32.48 14.82 -3.89
C GLU A 422 -31.51 13.62 -3.76
N THR A 423 -31.50 12.74 -4.76
CA THR A 423 -30.58 11.59 -4.80
C THR A 423 -29.12 12.05 -4.89
N ASP A 424 -28.81 12.97 -5.79
CA ASP A 424 -27.45 13.45 -6.00
C ASP A 424 -26.93 14.19 -4.76
N MET A 425 -27.75 15.05 -4.15
CA MET A 425 -27.41 15.72 -2.89
C MET A 425 -27.19 14.71 -1.74
N GLY A 426 -27.98 13.63 -1.68
CA GLY A 426 -27.78 12.54 -0.72
C GLY A 426 -26.43 11.85 -0.92
N LEU A 427 -26.05 11.55 -2.17
CA LEU A 427 -24.75 10.95 -2.49
C LEU A 427 -23.56 11.84 -2.11
N TYR A 428 -23.66 13.15 -2.32
CA TYR A 428 -22.62 14.09 -1.83
C TYR A 428 -22.51 14.10 -0.31
N ALA A 429 -23.64 14.04 0.40
CA ALA A 429 -23.65 13.94 1.86
C ALA A 429 -23.00 12.63 2.32
N ASP A 430 -23.34 11.51 1.70
CA ASP A 430 -22.74 10.19 1.98
C ASP A 430 -21.22 10.19 1.73
N MET A 431 -20.75 10.90 0.68
CA MET A 431 -19.32 11.07 0.39
C MET A 431 -18.61 11.85 1.49
N ILE A 432 -19.20 12.97 1.92
CA ILE A 432 -18.64 13.82 2.99
C ILE A 432 -18.67 13.10 4.35
N GLU A 433 -19.71 12.33 4.61
CA GLU A 433 -19.78 11.49 5.81
C GLU A 433 -18.68 10.44 5.81
N ALA A 434 -18.43 9.79 4.67
CA ALA A 434 -17.40 8.75 4.54
C ALA A 434 -15.98 9.26 4.78
N ILE A 435 -15.65 10.49 4.34
CA ILE A 435 -14.33 11.08 4.65
C ILE A 435 -14.21 11.52 6.12
N GLY A 436 -15.33 11.80 6.80
CA GLY A 436 -15.38 12.04 8.24
C GLY A 436 -14.74 13.34 8.75
N HIS A 437 -14.46 14.32 7.87
CA HIS A 437 -13.84 15.60 8.25
C HIS A 437 -14.24 16.78 7.34
N ASN A 438 -13.95 18.00 7.79
CA ASN A 438 -14.35 19.24 7.11
C ASN A 438 -13.32 19.78 6.10
N ARG A 439 -12.23 19.06 5.84
CA ARG A 439 -11.20 19.42 4.84
C ARG A 439 -11.56 18.89 3.46
N PHE A 440 -12.63 19.42 2.88
CA PHE A 440 -13.06 19.03 1.54
C PHE A 440 -13.37 20.22 0.65
N ILE A 441 -13.33 20.01 -0.65
CA ILE A 441 -13.68 20.99 -1.69
C ILE A 441 -14.47 20.24 -2.77
N ILE A 442 -15.59 20.80 -3.18
CA ILE A 442 -16.44 20.28 -4.26
C ILE A 442 -16.38 21.26 -5.42
N VAL A 443 -16.11 20.75 -6.61
CA VAL A 443 -16.32 21.44 -7.87
C VAL A 443 -17.50 20.75 -8.55
N PRO A 444 -18.72 21.35 -8.51
CA PRO A 444 -19.91 20.77 -9.12
C PRO A 444 -19.78 20.60 -10.63
N PRO A 445 -20.64 19.76 -11.25
CA PRO A 445 -20.76 19.71 -12.70
C PRO A 445 -21.12 21.07 -13.30
N MET A 446 -20.63 21.30 -14.51
CA MET A 446 -20.75 22.56 -15.23
C MET A 446 -21.57 22.39 -16.51
N GLN A 447 -22.25 23.45 -16.93
CA GLN A 447 -23.14 23.42 -18.10
C GLN A 447 -22.32 23.53 -19.38
N ARG A 448 -22.72 22.80 -20.44
CA ARG A 448 -22.02 22.79 -21.73
C ARG A 448 -22.97 22.88 -22.90
N ALA A 449 -22.48 23.43 -24.02
CA ALA A 449 -23.26 23.60 -25.24
C ALA A 449 -23.69 22.27 -25.86
N ASN A 450 -22.90 21.20 -25.69
CA ASN A 450 -23.17 19.87 -26.23
C ASN A 450 -24.18 19.03 -25.39
N LYS A 451 -24.84 19.64 -24.40
CA LYS A 451 -25.88 19.01 -23.57
C LYS A 451 -27.27 19.56 -23.88
N THR A 452 -28.30 18.76 -23.59
CA THR A 452 -29.69 19.21 -23.73
C THR A 452 -30.01 20.32 -22.72
N THR A 453 -31.05 21.10 -23.00
CA THR A 453 -31.53 22.14 -22.07
C THR A 453 -31.92 21.55 -20.72
N GLU A 454 -32.56 20.38 -20.70
CA GLU A 454 -32.97 19.69 -19.47
C GLU A 454 -31.76 19.24 -18.65
N ALA A 455 -30.71 18.72 -19.30
CA ALA A 455 -29.48 18.31 -18.63
C ALA A 455 -28.76 19.52 -18.02
N ASN A 456 -28.60 20.61 -18.79
CA ASN A 456 -28.00 21.84 -18.28
C ASN A 456 -28.80 22.46 -17.11
N ALA A 457 -30.15 22.42 -17.17
CA ALA A 457 -30.99 22.87 -16.08
C ALA A 457 -30.81 22.02 -14.81
N ALA A 458 -30.68 20.70 -14.94
CA ALA A 458 -30.39 19.80 -13.83
C ALA A 458 -29.00 20.06 -13.22
N THR A 459 -27.98 20.25 -14.06
CA THR A 459 -26.63 20.63 -13.63
C THR A 459 -26.63 21.95 -12.85
N LEU A 460 -27.32 22.98 -13.36
CA LEU A 460 -27.44 24.26 -12.67
C LEU A 460 -28.16 24.12 -11.31
N ALA A 461 -29.22 23.31 -11.25
CA ALA A 461 -29.95 23.06 -10.00
C ALA A 461 -29.05 22.37 -8.96
N LEU A 462 -28.26 21.37 -9.37
CA LEU A 462 -27.32 20.67 -8.50
C LEU A 462 -26.18 21.59 -8.03
N SER A 463 -25.57 22.35 -8.93
CA SER A 463 -24.50 23.31 -8.58
C SER A 463 -24.98 24.35 -7.56
N ASN A 464 -26.16 24.94 -7.78
CA ASN A 464 -26.76 25.89 -6.83
C ASN A 464 -27.08 25.24 -5.47
N ALA A 465 -27.55 23.99 -5.46
CA ALA A 465 -27.83 23.27 -4.22
C ALA A 465 -26.54 22.97 -3.43
N LEU A 466 -25.45 22.61 -4.10
CA LEU A 466 -24.14 22.37 -3.48
C LEU A 466 -23.53 23.66 -2.92
N LEU A 467 -23.57 24.76 -3.68
CA LEU A 467 -23.15 26.08 -3.21
C LEU A 467 -23.95 26.54 -1.97
N ALA A 468 -25.24 26.21 -1.91
CA ALA A 468 -26.08 26.54 -0.76
C ALA A 468 -25.81 25.63 0.46
N ALA A 469 -25.59 24.33 0.24
CA ALA A 469 -25.34 23.35 1.30
C ALA A 469 -23.93 23.47 1.89
N TYR A 470 -22.95 23.77 1.04
CA TYR A 470 -21.53 23.80 1.38
C TYR A 470 -20.86 25.11 0.88
N PRO A 471 -21.30 26.30 1.35
CA PRO A 471 -20.88 27.58 0.80
C PRO A 471 -19.38 27.89 0.96
N ASN A 472 -18.74 27.26 1.95
CA ASN A 472 -17.31 27.40 2.19
C ASN A 472 -16.51 26.24 1.60
N ASN A 473 -17.14 25.23 1.02
CA ASN A 473 -16.44 24.04 0.54
C ASN A 473 -16.82 23.73 -0.91
N THR A 474 -17.43 24.68 -1.62
CA THR A 474 -17.81 24.54 -3.03
C THR A 474 -17.20 25.66 -3.84
N VAL A 475 -16.59 25.30 -4.97
CA VAL A 475 -16.06 26.24 -5.96
C VAL A 475 -17.06 26.32 -7.11
N ASP A 476 -17.49 27.53 -7.45
CA ASP A 476 -18.28 27.76 -8.66
C ASP A 476 -17.36 27.71 -9.90
N GLY A 477 -17.15 26.50 -10.41
CA GLY A 477 -16.32 26.26 -11.59
C GLY A 477 -16.87 26.95 -12.84
N GLN A 478 -18.20 27.11 -12.94
CA GLN A 478 -18.83 27.78 -14.07
C GLN A 478 -18.46 29.26 -14.12
N ALA A 479 -18.51 29.94 -12.96
CA ALA A 479 -18.11 31.34 -12.83
C ALA A 479 -16.61 31.55 -13.07
N LEU A 480 -15.76 30.65 -12.55
CA LEU A 480 -14.31 30.71 -12.79
C LEU A 480 -13.98 30.65 -14.29
N LEU A 481 -14.51 29.65 -14.99
CA LEU A 481 -14.24 29.49 -16.42
C LEU A 481 -14.80 30.65 -17.25
N ALA A 482 -15.99 31.15 -16.90
CA ALA A 482 -16.60 32.29 -17.60
C ALA A 482 -15.75 33.57 -17.51
N ALA A 483 -15.01 33.78 -16.41
CA ALA A 483 -14.11 34.93 -16.24
C ALA A 483 -12.91 34.91 -17.22
N HIS A 484 -12.64 33.77 -17.85
CA HIS A 484 -11.53 33.55 -18.78
C HIS A 484 -11.99 33.36 -20.24
N ALA A 485 -13.21 33.80 -20.59
CA ALA A 485 -13.66 33.89 -21.98
C ALA A 485 -12.76 34.84 -22.79
N THR A 486 -12.30 34.41 -23.97
CA THR A 486 -11.35 35.17 -24.80
C THR A 486 -11.78 35.36 -26.26
N SER A 487 -12.87 34.73 -26.69
CA SER A 487 -13.33 34.77 -28.08
C SER A 487 -14.80 35.20 -28.20
N PRO A 488 -15.24 35.76 -29.34
CA PRO A 488 -16.66 36.08 -29.57
C PRO A 488 -17.60 34.86 -29.51
N GLY A 489 -17.07 33.64 -29.71
CA GLY A 489 -17.84 32.39 -29.52
C GLY A 489 -18.10 32.08 -28.04
N ASP A 490 -17.27 32.61 -27.14
CA ASP A 490 -17.43 32.45 -25.70
C ASP A 490 -18.55 33.33 -25.15
N ASP A 491 -18.75 34.53 -25.70
CA ASP A 491 -19.78 35.47 -25.22
C ASP A 491 -21.18 34.84 -25.22
N ALA A 492 -21.51 34.08 -26.28
CA ALA A 492 -22.79 33.38 -26.38
C ALA A 492 -22.93 32.25 -25.35
N ALA A 493 -21.85 31.50 -25.12
CA ALA A 493 -21.84 30.43 -24.11
C ALA A 493 -21.94 30.99 -22.69
N VAL A 494 -21.17 32.04 -22.37
CA VAL A 494 -21.23 32.75 -21.09
C VAL A 494 -22.61 33.32 -20.83
N ALA A 495 -23.24 33.94 -21.84
CA ALA A 495 -24.62 34.44 -21.73
C ALA A 495 -25.65 33.32 -21.48
N ALA A 496 -25.38 32.11 -21.96
CA ALA A 496 -26.18 30.91 -21.70
C ALA A 496 -25.79 30.18 -20.39
N GLY A 497 -24.81 30.69 -19.63
CA GLY A 497 -24.30 30.06 -18.42
C GLY A 497 -23.50 28.78 -18.67
N GLN A 498 -22.91 28.63 -19.86
CA GLN A 498 -22.16 27.45 -20.31
C GLN A 498 -20.66 27.72 -20.32
N ILE A 499 -19.86 26.65 -20.25
CA ILE A 499 -18.40 26.73 -20.38
C ILE A 499 -18.03 27.38 -21.73
N PRO A 500 -17.13 28.39 -21.74
CA PRO A 500 -16.57 28.96 -22.97
C PRO A 500 -16.00 27.89 -23.92
N PRO A 501 -16.42 27.82 -25.19
CA PRO A 501 -15.90 26.85 -26.15
C PRO A 501 -14.38 26.92 -26.34
N SER A 502 -13.76 28.10 -26.16
CA SER A 502 -12.30 28.24 -26.23
C SER A 502 -11.55 27.49 -25.12
N LEU A 503 -12.23 27.16 -24.02
CA LEU A 503 -11.68 26.41 -22.88
C LEU A 503 -11.99 24.91 -22.96
N LEU A 504 -12.75 24.47 -23.96
CA LEU A 504 -13.07 23.08 -24.21
C LEU A 504 -12.15 22.50 -25.29
N GLN A 505 -11.86 21.21 -25.17
CA GLN A 505 -11.22 20.43 -26.22
C GLN A 505 -12.20 20.20 -27.39
N VAL A 506 -11.69 19.63 -28.47
CA VAL A 506 -12.45 19.34 -29.70
C VAL A 506 -13.67 18.43 -29.46
N ASP A 507 -13.67 17.66 -28.38
CA ASP A 507 -14.82 16.82 -28.00
C ASP A 507 -15.94 17.57 -27.25
N GLU A 508 -15.78 18.88 -27.06
CA GLU A 508 -16.72 19.80 -26.41
C GLU A 508 -17.09 19.38 -24.97
N THR A 509 -16.31 18.48 -24.38
CA THR A 509 -16.63 17.82 -23.11
C THR A 509 -15.51 18.10 -22.10
N HIS A 510 -14.27 17.83 -22.48
CA HIS A 510 -13.12 17.98 -21.58
C HIS A 510 -12.49 19.36 -21.73
N LEU A 511 -11.91 19.88 -20.65
CA LEU A 511 -11.23 21.18 -20.67
C LEU A 511 -9.87 21.09 -21.38
N THR A 512 -9.48 22.16 -22.05
CA THR A 512 -8.08 22.37 -22.45
C THR A 512 -7.18 22.49 -21.22
N SER A 513 -5.86 22.42 -21.40
CA SER A 513 -4.91 22.62 -20.29
C SER A 513 -5.12 23.97 -19.58
N ASP A 514 -5.38 25.02 -20.34
CA ASP A 514 -5.64 26.36 -19.78
C ASP A 514 -6.96 26.37 -18.99
N GLY A 515 -8.04 25.81 -19.57
CA GLY A 515 -9.32 25.68 -18.88
C GLY A 515 -9.20 24.91 -17.56
N MET A 516 -8.46 23.79 -17.56
CA MET A 516 -8.23 23.00 -16.35
C MET A 516 -7.41 23.76 -15.30
N ASN A 517 -6.38 24.50 -15.71
CA ASN A 517 -5.59 25.33 -14.80
C ASN A 517 -6.45 26.43 -14.15
N TYR A 518 -7.30 27.11 -14.91
CA TYR A 518 -8.23 28.11 -14.36
C TYR A 518 -9.23 27.49 -13.37
N LEU A 519 -9.78 26.32 -13.68
CA LEU A 519 -10.68 25.60 -12.77
C LEU A 519 -9.97 25.22 -11.47
N MET A 520 -8.72 24.72 -11.55
CA MET A 520 -7.96 24.25 -10.40
C MET A 520 -7.40 25.36 -9.51
N GLN A 521 -7.40 26.61 -9.99
CA GLN A 521 -7.07 27.76 -9.16
C GLN A 521 -8.04 27.90 -7.97
N GLY A 522 -9.33 27.64 -8.17
CA GLY A 522 -10.33 27.73 -7.10
C GLY A 522 -10.03 26.81 -5.91
N PRO A 523 -9.87 25.49 -6.10
CA PRO A 523 -9.42 24.59 -5.04
C PRO A 523 -8.06 24.99 -4.44
N ALA A 524 -7.11 25.43 -5.26
CA ALA A 524 -5.78 25.84 -4.80
C ALA A 524 -5.83 27.06 -3.85
N ASP A 525 -6.65 28.05 -4.18
CA ASP A 525 -6.85 29.25 -3.35
C ASP A 525 -7.45 28.86 -1.99
N ILE A 526 -8.49 28.02 -1.98
CA ILE A 526 -9.11 27.55 -0.73
C ILE A 526 -8.10 26.78 0.14
N ILE A 527 -7.29 25.91 -0.47
CA ILE A 527 -6.26 25.14 0.25
C ILE A 527 -5.24 26.09 0.87
N THR A 528 -4.76 27.07 0.09
CA THR A 528 -3.74 28.03 0.51
C THR A 528 -4.26 28.94 1.62
N ASP A 529 -5.45 29.53 1.44
CA ASP A 529 -6.07 30.47 2.39
C ASP A 529 -6.35 29.84 3.74
N ARG A 530 -6.59 28.53 3.77
CA ARG A 530 -6.87 27.78 5.00
C ARG A 530 -5.65 27.14 5.64
N GLY A 531 -4.48 27.24 5.00
CA GLY A 531 -3.26 26.58 5.44
C GLY A 531 -3.42 25.05 5.48
N TRP A 532 -4.12 24.50 4.49
CA TRP A 532 -4.35 23.06 4.38
C TRP A 532 -3.17 22.29 3.74
#